data_AF-A0A1F7CVE9-F1
#
_entry.id   AF-A0A1F7CVE9-F1
#
_cell.length_a   1.000
_cell.length_b   1.000
_cell.length_c   1.000
_cell.angle_alpha   90.00
_cell.angle_beta   90.00
_cell.angle_gamma   90.00
#
_symmetry.space_group_name_H-M   'P 1'
#
loop_
_entity.id
_entity.type
_entity.pdbx_description
1 polymer ?
#
loop_
_entity_poly.entity_id
_entity_poly.type
_entity_poly.pdbx_seq_one_letter_code
_entity_poly.pdbx_strand_id
1 'polypeptide(L)'
;MVQVTFIYGDQKKTVQGKNGQTLLQIGLDNGVPIEHACGGNGFCTTCLCNVREGMKNLSERNTREENMGIVSDPERLACQAQVQGDCTVELTEY
;
A
#
# COMPACT_ATOMS: atom_id res chain seq x y z
N MET A 1 3.87 -7.32 15.31
CA MET A 1 3.23 -6.07 14.87
C MET A 1 4.22 -5.35 13.98
N VAL A 2 3.73 -4.67 12.95
CA VAL A 2 4.54 -3.89 12.00
C VAL A 2 4.08 -2.44 12.06
N GLN A 3 5.02 -1.51 11.93
CA GLN A 3 4.73 -0.10 11.84
C GLN A 3 4.64 0.32 10.38
N VAL A 4 3.52 0.91 9.98
CA VAL A 4 3.35 1.46 8.64
C VAL A 4 3.11 2.95 8.73
N THR A 5 3.85 3.71 7.95
CA THR A 5 3.68 5.16 7.84
C THR A 5 3.07 5.49 6.48
N PHE A 6 1.90 6.12 6.49
CA PHE A 6 1.22 6.60 5.30
C PHE A 6 1.44 8.11 5.16
N ILE A 7 1.84 8.55 3.97
CA ILE A 7 1.91 9.95 3.56
C ILE A 7 0.80 10.16 2.52
N TYR A 8 -0.04 11.17 2.72
CA TYR A 8 -1.14 11.51 1.82
C TYR A 8 -1.53 12.98 2.02
N GLY A 9 -1.60 13.73 0.93
CA GLY A 9 -1.68 15.18 0.94
C GLY A 9 -0.54 15.77 1.78
N ASP A 10 -0.88 16.71 2.67
CA ASP A 10 0.07 17.28 3.66
C ASP A 10 0.14 16.47 4.97
N GLN A 11 -0.50 15.30 5.03
CA GLN A 11 -0.58 14.48 6.24
C GLN A 11 0.42 13.32 6.23
N LYS A 12 0.89 12.97 7.43
CA LYS A 12 1.67 11.78 7.70
C LYS A 12 1.07 11.07 8.91
N LYS A 13 0.73 9.80 8.75
CA LYS A 13 0.11 8.99 9.80
C LYS A 13 0.84 7.66 9.97
N THR A 14 1.36 7.42 11.16
CA THR A 14 2.02 6.16 11.53
C THR A 14 1.07 5.31 12.36
N VAL A 15 0.89 4.05 11.94
CA VAL A 15 -0.08 3.13 12.50
C VAL A 15 0.53 1.74 12.72
N GLN A 16 -0.13 0.93 13.53
CA GLN A 16 0.25 -0.45 13.78
C GLN A 16 -0.60 -1.39 12.91
N GLY A 17 0.05 -2.39 12.32
CA GLY A 17 -0.59 -3.45 11.57
C GLY A 17 -0.12 -4.85 12.02
N LYS A 18 -0.81 -5.87 11.52
CA LYS A 18 -0.37 -7.26 11.64
C LYS A 18 0.45 -7.65 10.41
N ASN A 19 1.45 -8.49 10.63
CA ASN A 19 2.23 -9.07 9.54
C ASN A 19 1.29 -9.87 8.61
N GLY A 20 1.47 -9.74 7.31
CA GLY A 20 0.65 -10.36 6.27
C GLY A 20 -0.60 -9.58 5.87
N GLN A 21 -1.00 -8.52 6.60
CA GLN A 21 -2.05 -7.61 6.12
C GLN A 21 -1.55 -6.77 4.94
N THR A 22 -2.46 -6.39 4.05
CA THR A 22 -2.14 -5.48 2.95
C THR A 22 -2.03 -4.05 3.44
N LEU A 23 -1.29 -3.20 2.72
CA LEU A 23 -1.23 -1.76 3.00
C LEU A 23 -2.64 -1.13 3.00
N LEU A 24 -3.53 -1.57 2.10
CA LEU A 24 -4.92 -1.13 2.07
C LEU A 24 -5.64 -1.48 3.37
N GLN A 25 -5.56 -2.73 3.83
CA GLN A 25 -6.25 -3.16 5.05
C GLN A 25 -5.77 -2.37 6.26
N ILE A 26 -4.43 -2.26 6.44
CA ILE A 26 -3.84 -1.52 7.56
C ILE A 26 -4.26 -0.05 7.52
N GLY A 27 -4.25 0.57 6.33
CA GLY A 27 -4.67 1.96 6.17
C GLY A 27 -6.14 2.18 6.53
N LEU A 28 -7.05 1.39 5.95
CA LEU A 28 -8.50 1.52 6.19
C LEU A 28 -8.87 1.25 7.65
N ASP A 29 -8.31 0.22 8.27
CA ASP A 29 -8.54 -0.11 9.69
C ASP A 29 -8.14 1.04 10.62
N ASN A 30 -7.22 1.90 10.17
CA ASN A 30 -6.73 3.06 10.91
C ASN A 30 -7.24 4.40 10.34
N GLY A 31 -8.24 4.40 9.45
CA GLY A 31 -8.84 5.62 8.91
C GLY A 31 -7.92 6.46 8.02
N VAL A 32 -7.02 5.81 7.26
CA VAL A 32 -6.28 6.44 6.15
C VAL A 32 -7.17 6.39 4.91
N PRO A 33 -7.38 7.51 4.20
CA PRO A 33 -8.30 7.59 3.06
C PRO A 33 -7.64 7.04 1.78
N ILE A 34 -7.43 5.73 1.69
CA ILE A 34 -6.90 5.08 0.48
C ILE A 34 -8.06 4.83 -0.49
N GLU A 35 -8.01 5.36 -1.71
CA GLU A 35 -9.02 5.03 -2.73
C GLU A 35 -8.93 3.57 -3.19
N HIS A 36 -10.07 2.92 -3.37
CA HIS A 36 -10.11 1.49 -3.70
C HIS A 36 -11.35 1.14 -4.54
N ALA A 37 -11.47 1.74 -5.72
CA ALA A 37 -12.66 1.64 -6.56
C ALA A 37 -13.08 0.18 -6.88
N CYS A 38 -12.12 -0.74 -7.04
CA CYS A 38 -12.42 -2.17 -7.26
C CYS A 38 -12.62 -3.00 -5.98
N GLY A 39 -12.65 -2.38 -4.81
CA GLY A 39 -12.74 -3.07 -3.52
C GLY A 39 -11.49 -3.86 -3.13
N GLY A 40 -10.32 -3.50 -3.66
CA GLY A 40 -9.05 -4.18 -3.36
C GLY A 40 -8.80 -5.47 -4.15
N ASN A 41 -9.52 -5.69 -5.24
CA ASN A 41 -9.42 -6.91 -6.05
C ASN A 41 -8.28 -6.89 -7.09
N GLY A 42 -7.57 -5.77 -7.26
CA GLY A 42 -6.49 -5.65 -8.25
C GLY A 42 -6.99 -5.47 -9.69
N PHE A 43 -8.14 -4.78 -9.87
CA PHE A 43 -8.73 -4.45 -11.17
C PHE A 43 -8.79 -2.93 -11.45
N CYS A 44 -8.20 -2.12 -10.57
CA CYS A 44 -8.06 -0.67 -10.75
C CYS A 44 -6.71 -0.22 -10.18
N THR A 45 -6.36 1.05 -10.40
CA THR A 45 -5.12 1.67 -9.90
C THR A 45 -5.35 2.73 -8.83
N THR A 46 -6.58 2.96 -8.37
CA THR A 46 -6.88 4.04 -7.40
C THR A 46 -6.13 3.88 -6.07
N CYS A 47 -5.74 2.66 -5.69
CA CYS A 47 -4.94 2.40 -4.48
C CYS A 47 -3.42 2.46 -4.74
N LEU A 48 -2.98 3.10 -5.81
CA LEU A 48 -1.57 3.23 -6.15
C LEU A 48 -0.83 3.98 -5.03
N CYS A 49 0.35 3.47 -4.68
CA CYS A 49 1.24 4.12 -3.72
C CYS A 49 2.70 3.97 -4.14
N ASN A 50 3.51 4.94 -3.75
CA ASN A 50 4.96 4.90 -3.87
C ASN A 50 5.57 4.48 -2.53
N VAL A 51 6.37 3.42 -2.54
CA VAL A 51 7.09 2.98 -1.35
C VAL A 51 8.33 3.85 -1.16
N ARG A 52 8.35 4.64 -0.09
CA ARG A 52 9.47 5.52 0.25
C ARG A 52 10.56 4.78 1.02
N GLU A 53 10.16 3.88 1.91
CA GLU A 53 11.08 3.07 2.72
C GLU A 53 10.49 1.67 2.95
N GLY A 54 11.37 0.67 3.08
CA GLY A 54 10.94 -0.68 3.42
C GLY A 54 10.35 -1.49 2.25
N MET A 55 10.76 -1.24 1.00
CA MET A 55 10.31 -2.04 -0.15
C MET A 55 10.56 -3.55 0.04
N LYS A 56 11.73 -3.91 0.59
CA LYS A 56 12.08 -5.29 0.97
C LYS A 56 11.20 -5.92 2.06
N ASN A 57 10.41 -5.10 2.75
CA ASN A 57 9.49 -5.51 3.82
C ASN A 57 8.06 -5.70 3.31
N LEU A 58 7.85 -5.63 1.99
CA LEU A 58 6.58 -5.97 1.35
C LEU A 58 6.71 -7.33 0.65
N SER A 59 5.58 -8.01 0.47
CA SER A 59 5.53 -9.20 -0.38
C SER A 59 6.02 -8.89 -1.78
N GLU A 60 6.52 -9.94 -2.45
CA GLU A 60 6.77 -9.90 -3.88
C GLU A 60 5.51 -9.43 -4.63
N ARG A 61 5.76 -8.81 -5.78
CA ARG A 61 4.71 -8.36 -6.67
C ARG A 61 3.94 -9.57 -7.18
N ASN A 62 2.62 -9.47 -7.21
CA ASN A 62 1.78 -10.52 -7.76
C ASN A 62 1.34 -10.20 -9.19
N THR A 63 0.77 -11.19 -9.87
CA THR A 63 0.30 -11.05 -11.26
C THR A 63 -0.80 -10.01 -11.43
N ARG A 64 -1.57 -9.68 -10.37
CA ARG A 64 -2.60 -8.63 -10.45
C ARG A 64 -1.97 -7.25 -10.55
N GLU A 65 -0.90 -6.99 -9.79
CA GLU A 65 -0.13 -5.74 -9.93
C GLU A 65 0.48 -5.62 -11.33
N GLU A 66 1.10 -6.70 -11.82
CA GLU A 66 1.72 -6.74 -13.16
C GLU A 66 0.71 -6.51 -14.28
N ASN A 67 -0.46 -7.15 -14.21
CA ASN A 67 -1.54 -6.98 -15.18
C ASN A 67 -2.10 -5.55 -15.21
N MET A 68 -1.98 -4.81 -14.10
CA MET A 68 -2.33 -3.39 -14.02
C MET A 68 -1.18 -2.46 -14.47
N GLY A 69 -0.07 -3.01 -14.94
CA GLY A 69 1.09 -2.26 -15.42
C GLY A 69 2.03 -1.78 -14.32
N ILE A 70 1.78 -2.13 -13.05
CA ILE A 70 2.65 -1.74 -11.94
C ILE A 70 3.76 -2.77 -11.85
N VAL A 71 4.88 -2.54 -12.53
CA VAL A 71 5.95 -3.55 -12.71
C VAL A 71 7.32 -3.11 -12.17
N SER A 72 7.46 -1.86 -11.73
CA SER A 72 8.71 -1.29 -11.26
C SER A 72 8.56 -0.57 -9.94
N ASP A 73 9.64 -0.59 -9.16
CA ASP A 73 9.75 0.21 -7.94
C ASP A 73 9.85 1.70 -8.29
N PRO A 74 9.35 2.60 -7.43
CA PRO A 74 8.79 2.35 -6.10
C PRO A 74 7.28 2.06 -6.07
N GLU A 75 6.61 1.90 -7.21
CA GLU A 75 5.15 1.84 -7.28
C GLU A 75 4.60 0.48 -6.84
N ARG A 76 3.54 0.48 -6.02
CA ARG A 76 2.80 -0.71 -5.59
C ARG A 76 1.30 -0.43 -5.59
N LEU A 77 0.48 -1.47 -5.73
CA LEU A 77 -0.93 -1.37 -5.38
C LEU A 77 -1.09 -1.69 -3.89
N ALA A 78 -1.55 -0.73 -3.09
CA ALA A 78 -1.71 -0.92 -1.64
C ALA A 78 -2.62 -2.12 -1.30
N CYS A 79 -3.57 -2.45 -2.17
CA CYS A 79 -4.44 -3.62 -1.99
C CYS A 79 -3.76 -4.97 -2.21
N GLN A 80 -2.63 -5.03 -2.91
CA GLN A 80 -1.92 -6.26 -3.25
C GLN A 80 -0.61 -6.42 -2.47
N ALA A 81 -0.01 -5.33 -2.02
CA ALA A 81 1.23 -5.35 -1.23
C ALA A 81 0.97 -5.75 0.23
N GLN A 82 1.38 -6.97 0.62
CA GLN A 82 1.31 -7.45 2.00
C GLN A 82 2.54 -6.99 2.80
N VAL A 83 2.33 -6.53 4.03
CA VAL A 83 3.38 -5.98 4.88
C VAL A 83 4.00 -7.07 5.75
N GLN A 84 5.31 -7.23 5.66
CA GLN A 84 6.12 -8.21 6.39
C GLN A 84 7.08 -7.55 7.39
N GLY A 85 7.24 -6.23 7.33
CA GLY A 85 8.04 -5.42 8.25
C GLY A 85 7.73 -3.94 8.08
N ASP A 86 8.45 -3.08 8.80
CA ASP A 86 8.12 -1.65 8.83
C ASP A 86 8.36 -0.99 7.46
N CYS A 87 7.44 -0.10 7.07
CA CYS A 87 7.55 0.61 5.79
C CYS A 87 6.90 1.99 5.83
N THR A 88 7.32 2.83 4.88
CA THR A 88 6.74 4.15 4.63
C THR A 88 6.24 4.19 3.20
N VAL A 89 4.98 4.54 2.99
CA VAL A 89 4.36 4.64 1.68
C VAL A 89 3.67 5.98 1.50
N GLU A 90 3.69 6.49 0.28
CA GLU A 90 3.00 7.71 -0.12
C GLU A 90 1.89 7.37 -1.09
N LEU A 91 0.67 7.75 -0.75
CA LEU A 91 -0.50 7.52 -1.58
C LEU A 91 -0.53 8.54 -2.72
N THR A 92 -0.86 8.07 -3.92
CA THR A 92 -1.15 8.97 -5.03
C THR A 92 -2.55 9.54 -4.84
N GLU A 93 -2.67 10.88 -4.87
CA GLU A 93 -3.97 11.56 -4.89
C GLU A 93 -4.43 11.72 -6.34
N TYR A 94 -5.74 11.54 -6.58
CA TYR A 94 -6.39 11.74 -7.88
C TYR A 94 -7.43 12.86 -7.79
#